data_AF-A0ABD5DC02-F1
#
_entry.id   AF-A0ABD5DC02-F1
#
_cell.length_a   1.000
_cell.length_b   1.000
_cell.length_c   1.000
_cell.angle_alpha   90.00
_cell.angle_beta   90.00
_cell.angle_gamma   90.00
#
_symmetry.space_group_name_H-M   'P 1'
#
loop_
_entity.id
_entity.type
_entity.pdbx_description
1 polymer ?
#
loop_
_entity_poly.entity_id
_entity_poly.type
_entity_poly.pdbx_seq_one_letter_code
_entity_poly.pdbx_strand_id
1 'polypeptide(L)' 'MFHRTPEKYKYQTANIIQGLAELPFVVRGRVEGWVIPGGRIITNKAKAMEYASRMNDFMASNMRRFKRKRL' A
#
# COMPACT_ATOMS: atom_id res chain seq x y z
N MET A 1 -6.28 -3.12 -19.38
CA MET A 1 -6.83 -2.64 -18.09
C MET A 1 -6.98 -3.83 -17.15
N PHE A 2 -6.26 -3.87 -16.03
CA PHE A 2 -6.43 -4.95 -15.04
C PHE A 2 -7.72 -4.71 -14.25
N HIS A 3 -8.80 -5.40 -14.63
CA HIS A 3 -9.99 -5.53 -13.80
C HIS A 3 -9.63 -6.37 -12.57
N ARG A 4 -9.27 -5.71 -11.46
CA ARG A 4 -9.26 -6.35 -10.14
C ARG A 4 -10.71 -6.54 -9.74
N THR A 5 -11.22 -7.77 -9.79
CA THR A 5 -12.53 -8.13 -9.25
C THR A 5 -12.59 -7.71 -7.76
N PRO A 6 -13.33 -6.65 -7.40
CA PRO A 6 -13.35 -6.12 -6.03
C PRO A 6 -13.98 -7.08 -5.03
N GLU A 7 -14.74 -8.06 -5.51
CA GLU A 7 -15.54 -9.00 -4.71
C GLU A 7 -14.73 -9.85 -3.74
N LYS A 8 -13.41 -10.00 -3.94
CA LYS A 8 -12.55 -10.82 -3.06
C LYS A 8 -12.05 -10.10 -1.82
N TYR A 9 -12.19 -8.78 -1.72
CA TYR A 9 -11.62 -7.98 -0.64
C TYR A 9 -12.69 -7.12 0.02
N LYS A 10 -12.95 -7.36 1.31
CA LYS A 10 -13.70 -6.41 2.14
C LYS A 10 -12.72 -5.41 2.74
N TYR A 11 -12.81 -4.16 2.29
CA TYR A 11 -12.04 -3.04 2.84
C TYR A 11 -12.58 -2.67 4.23
N GLN A 12 -11.69 -2.40 5.17
CA GLN A 12 -12.05 -1.83 6.48
C GLN A 12 -11.31 -0.51 6.72
N THR A 13 -11.65 0.19 7.80
CA THR A 13 -11.10 1.51 8.17
C THR A 13 -9.68 1.46 8.74
N ALA A 14 -9.07 0.27 8.89
CA ALA A 14 -7.75 0.09 9.48
C ALA A 14 -6.58 0.32 8.50
N ASN A 15 -6.79 1.11 7.45
CA ASN A 15 -5.76 1.44 6.46
C ASN A 15 -4.54 2.09 7.14
N ILE A 16 -3.35 1.79 6.64
CA ILE A 16 -2.13 2.51 7.01
C ILE A 16 -1.88 3.57 5.96
N ILE A 17 -1.85 4.83 6.36
CA ILE A 17 -1.50 5.96 5.51
C ILE A 17 -0.22 6.59 6.06
N GLN A 18 0.82 6.62 5.25
CA GLN A 18 2.13 7.17 5.57
C GLN A 18 2.61 8.07 4.43
N GLY A 19 2.39 9.37 4.54
CA GLY A 19 2.79 10.34 3.51
C GLY A 19 2.18 10.01 2.14
N LEU A 20 3.03 9.66 1.17
CA LEU A 20 2.61 9.25 -0.18
C LEU A 20 2.22 7.78 -0.31
N ALA A 21 2.39 6.98 0.75
CA ALA A 21 2.04 5.57 0.76
C ALA A 21 0.71 5.31 1.47
N GLU A 22 -0.13 4.49 0.85
CA GLU A 22 -1.33 3.94 1.47
C GLU A 22 -1.30 2.41 1.33
N LEU A 23 -1.52 1.71 2.43
CA LEU A 23 -1.74 0.27 2.47
C LEU A 23 -3.17 -0.02 2.95
N PRO A 24 -4.06 -0.45 2.04
CA PRO A 24 -5.42 -0.80 2.40
C PRO A 24 -5.46 -2.04 3.30
N PHE A 25 -6.25 -2.00 4.37
CA PHE A 25 -6.55 -3.18 5.16
C PHE A 25 -7.72 -3.93 4.54
N VAL A 26 -7.54 -5.23 4.30
CA VAL A 26 -8.54 -6.08 3.67
C VAL A 26 -8.72 -7.38 4.42
N VAL A 27 -9.91 -7.93 4.30
CA VAL A 27 -10.21 -9.31 4.69
C VAL A 27 -10.46 -10.15 3.43
N ARG A 28 -9.73 -11.27 3.33
CA ARG A 28 -9.86 -12.27 2.27
C ARG A 28 -10.03 -13.65 2.89
N GLY A 29 -11.28 -14.12 2.98
CA GLY A 29 -11.62 -15.37 3.66
C GLY A 29 -11.30 -15.27 5.16
N ARG A 30 -10.37 -16.09 5.65
CA ARG A 30 -9.89 -16.08 7.05
C ARG A 30 -8.62 -15.24 7.27
N VAL A 31 -8.10 -14.58 6.23
CA VAL A 31 -6.89 -13.77 6.31
C VAL A 31 -7.26 -12.31 6.33
N GLU A 32 -6.78 -11.58 7.34
CA GLU A 32 -6.91 -10.13 7.47
C GLU A 32 -5.53 -9.48 7.53
N GLY A 33 -5.36 -8.35 6.85
CA GLY A 33 -4.07 -7.67 6.80
C GLY A 33 -4.00 -6.55 5.77
N TRP A 34 -2.81 -5.99 5.63
CA TRP A 34 -2.54 -4.86 4.74
C TRP A 34 -2.03 -5.35 3.38
N VAL A 35 -2.68 -4.88 2.32
CA VAL A 35 -2.30 -5.22 0.93
C VAL A 35 -1.15 -4.34 0.49
N ILE A 36 -0.11 -4.97 -0.06
CA ILE A 36 1.00 -4.27 -0.69
C ILE A 36 0.95 -4.39 -2.23
N PRO A 37 1.66 -3.50 -2.96
CA PRO A 37 1.82 -3.64 -4.42
C PRO A 37 2.26 -5.05 -4.80
N GLY A 38 1.65 -5.61 -5.86
CA GLY A 38 1.82 -7.01 -6.25
C GLY A 38 0.83 -7.98 -5.60
N GLY A 39 -0.10 -7.51 -4.75
CA GLY A 39 -1.24 -8.29 -4.25
C GLY A 39 -0.92 -9.24 -3.09
N ARG A 40 0.27 -9.11 -2.49
CA ARG A 40 0.63 -9.82 -1.25
C ARG A 40 -0.04 -9.13 -0.05
N ILE A 41 -0.30 -9.89 1.00
CA ILE A 41 -0.92 -9.40 2.24
C ILE A 41 0.09 -9.55 3.38
N ILE A 42 0.30 -8.47 4.14
CA ILE A 42 1.08 -8.48 5.37
C ILE A 42 0.09 -8.50 6.53
N THR A 43 0.16 -9.53 7.37
CA THR A 43 -0.74 -9.68 8.55
C THR A 43 -0.17 -9.02 9.82
N ASN A 44 1.15 -8.80 9.87
CA ASN A 44 1.80 -8.16 11.00
C ASN A 44 1.83 -6.63 10.82
N LYS A 45 1.23 -5.90 11.76
CA LYS A 45 1.13 -4.43 11.71
C LYS A 45 2.48 -3.73 11.67
N ALA A 46 3.46 -4.17 12.46
CA ALA A 46 4.79 -3.56 12.48
C ALA A 46 5.51 -3.69 11.13
N LYS A 47 5.44 -4.88 10.51
CA LYS A 47 5.99 -5.10 9.16
C LYS A 47 5.25 -4.28 8.10
N ALA A 48 3.93 -4.10 8.23
CA ALA A 48 3.14 -3.29 7.31
C ALA A 48 3.50 -1.80 7.42
N MET A 49 3.67 -1.28 8.64
CA MET A 49 4.15 0.08 8.89
C MET A 49 5.55 0.31 8.33
N GLU A 50 6.48 -0.63 8.53
CA GLU A 50 7.83 -0.55 7.97
C GLU A 50 7.79 -0.52 6.44
N TYR A 51 6.97 -1.36 5.82
CA TYR A 51 6.77 -1.36 4.37
C TYR A 51 6.21 -0.03 3.88
N ALA A 52 5.18 0.52 4.55
CA ALA A 52 4.59 1.80 4.21
C ALA A 52 5.62 2.94 4.29
N SER A 53 6.50 2.94 5.29
CA SER A 53 7.59 3.91 5.41
C SER A 53 8.55 3.82 4.21
N ARG A 54 9.06 2.61 3.91
CA ARG A 54 9.97 2.41 2.76
C ARG A 54 9.32 2.79 1.44
N MET A 55 8.03 2.50 1.29
CA MET A 55 7.24 2.84 0.11
C MET A 55 7.06 4.36 -0.03
N ASN A 56 6.81 5.07 1.07
CA ASN A 56 6.76 6.53 1.08
C ASN A 56 8.09 7.13 0.64
N ASP A 57 9.21 6.65 1.17
CA ASP A 57 10.55 7.17 0.84
C ASP A 57 10.90 6.94 -0.64
N PHE A 58 10.56 5.77 -1.16
CA PHE A 58 10.71 5.45 -2.59
C PHE A 58 9.89 6.39 -3.48
N MET A 59 8.61 6.62 -3.15
CA MET A 59 7.75 7.52 -3.91
C MET A 59 8.19 8.98 -3.80
N ALA A 60 8.57 9.43 -2.61
CA ALA A 60 9.08 10.78 -2.40
C ALA A 60 10.36 11.04 -3.20
N SER A 61 11.28 10.07 -3.23
CA SER A 61 12.51 10.14 -4.03
C SER A 61 12.21 10.24 -5.52
N ASN A 62 11.30 9.41 -6.04
CA ASN A 62 10.90 9.44 -7.44
C ASN A 62 10.18 10.73 -7.82
N MET A 63 9.31 11.24 -6.95
CA MET A 63 8.61 12.51 -7.16
C MET A 63 9.60 13.70 -7.23
N ARG A 64 10.61 13.73 -6.34
CA ARG A 64 11.68 14.75 -6.38
C ARG A 64 12.48 14.69 -7.68
N ARG A 65 12.81 13.48 -8.16
CA ARG A 65 13.51 13.29 -9.45
C ARG A 65 12.67 13.76 -10.64
N PHE A 66 11.38 13.43 -10.65
CA PHE A 66 10.46 13.86 -11.70
C PHE A 66 10.34 15.39 -11.76
N LYS A 67 10.20 16.05 -10.61
CA LYS A 67 10.15 17.53 -10.55
C LYS A 67 11.42 18.18 -11.10
N ARG A 68 12.60 17.63 -10.79
CA ARG A 68 13.89 18.15 -11.29
C ARG A 68 14.06 18.02 -12.80
N LYS A 69 13.50 17.00 -13.44
CA LYS A 69 13.61 16.79 -14.91
C LYS A 69 12.69 17.69 -15.73
N ARG A 70 11.70 18.34 -15.11
CA ARG A 70 10.76 19.25 -15.78
C ARG A 70 11.21 20.72 -15.75
N LEU A 71 12.35 21.01 -15.11
CA LEU A 71 13.05 22.29 -15.14
C LEU A 71 14.17 22.20 -16.17
#